data_AF-A0A2V7F0K2-F1
#
_entry.id   AF-A0A2V7F0K2-F1
#
_cell.length_a   1.000
_cell.length_b   1.000
_cell.length_c   1.000
_cell.angle_alpha   90.00
_cell.angle_beta   90.00
_cell.angle_gamma   90.00
#
_symmetry.space_group_name_H-M   'P 1'
#
loop_
_entity.id
_entity.type
_entity.pdbx_description
1 polymer ?
#
loop_
_entity_poly.entity_id
_entity_poly.type
_entity_poly.pdbx_seq_one_letter_code
_entity_poly.pdbx_strand_id
1 'polypeptide(L)'
;MSRARRLSAAVLVAIALPVVPAVAEHEVYYRFTVLGYVKDVQGKPIADATVEVTRDKTAFSYLGQTDAEGFYFVRARLGDESRGEVLTVRQGPHVRRVLVIFDPANQTDERGTRVDFEGAHSIERAARFRSTLTDIIGAVNRH
;
A
#
# COMPACT_ATOMS: atom_id res chain seq x y z
N MET A 1 24.17 78.25 4.40
CA MET A 1 24.07 77.50 3.13
C MET A 1 23.71 76.05 3.46
N SER A 2 22.64 75.55 2.87
CA SER A 2 21.87 74.36 3.28
C SER A 2 22.28 73.11 2.50
N ARG A 3 22.44 71.98 3.23
CA ARG A 3 22.20 70.54 2.92
C ARG A 3 22.77 69.98 1.59
N ALA A 4 23.33 68.77 1.52
CA ALA A 4 22.63 67.54 1.85
C ALA A 4 23.60 66.33 2.01
N ARG A 5 23.30 65.51 3.01
CA ARG A 5 23.79 64.13 3.17
C ARG A 5 23.31 63.30 1.98
N ARG A 6 24.22 62.62 1.29
CA ARG A 6 23.89 61.56 0.33
C ARG A 6 23.48 60.32 1.12
N LEU A 7 22.19 60.02 1.14
CA LEU A 7 21.68 58.73 1.61
C LEU A 7 21.71 57.78 0.42
N SER A 8 22.63 56.81 0.45
CA SER A 8 22.61 55.69 -0.49
C SER A 8 21.48 54.75 -0.08
N ALA A 9 20.37 54.76 -0.82
CA ALA A 9 19.32 53.77 -0.68
C ALA A 9 19.75 52.49 -1.41
N ALA A 10 20.14 51.46 -0.67
CA ALA A 10 20.29 50.11 -1.22
C ALA A 10 18.89 49.50 -1.37
N VAL A 11 18.45 49.28 -2.61
CA VAL A 11 17.20 48.58 -2.91
C VAL A 11 17.49 47.08 -2.89
N LEU A 12 17.06 46.39 -1.84
CA LEU A 12 16.99 44.94 -1.78
C LEU A 12 15.72 44.49 -2.49
N VAL A 13 15.86 44.02 -3.74
CA VAL A 13 14.76 43.35 -4.45
C VAL A 13 14.66 41.92 -3.91
N ALA A 14 13.69 41.67 -3.04
CA ALA A 14 13.35 40.33 -2.60
C ALA A 14 12.59 39.61 -3.73
N ILE A 15 13.25 38.67 -4.41
CA ILE A 15 12.60 37.81 -5.41
C ILE A 15 11.76 36.78 -4.64
N ALA A 16 10.44 36.97 -4.64
CA ALA A 16 9.51 35.98 -4.14
C ALA A 16 9.44 34.81 -5.12
N LEU A 17 10.11 33.70 -4.79
CA LEU A 17 9.98 32.45 -5.52
C LEU A 17 8.62 31.82 -5.19
N PRO A 18 7.81 31.41 -6.19
CA PRO A 18 6.61 30.64 -5.91
C PRO A 18 7.01 29.29 -5.31
N VAL A 19 6.61 29.05 -4.06
CA VAL A 19 6.70 27.72 -3.45
C VAL A 19 5.63 26.86 -4.09
N VAL A 20 6.02 26.03 -5.06
CA VAL A 20 5.12 25.03 -5.63
C VAL A 20 5.00 23.91 -4.59
N PRO A 21 3.79 23.58 -4.11
CA PRO A 21 3.63 22.45 -3.21
C PRO A 21 4.00 21.18 -3.99
N ALA A 22 4.98 20.43 -3.48
CA ALA A 22 5.28 19.09 -3.97
C ALA A 22 4.10 18.19 -3.57
N VAL A 23 3.15 18.02 -4.49
CA VAL A 23 2.07 17.04 -4.31
C VAL A 23 2.74 15.68 -4.30
N ALA A 24 2.50 14.91 -3.24
CA ALA A 24 2.96 13.53 -3.10
C ALA A 24 2.18 12.60 -4.05
N GLU A 25 2.23 12.87 -5.36
CA GLU A 25 1.64 12.04 -6.42
C GLU A 25 2.25 10.63 -6.48
N HIS A 26 3.41 10.41 -5.85
CA HIS A 26 4.16 9.16 -5.95
C HIS A 26 3.63 8.00 -5.08
N GLU A 27 2.60 8.19 -4.24
CA GLU A 27 2.28 7.17 -3.23
C GLU A 27 1.52 5.94 -3.76
N VAL A 28 0.53 6.09 -4.66
CA VAL A 28 -0.29 4.97 -5.14
C VAL A 28 0.46 4.11 -6.17
N TYR A 29 1.34 4.71 -6.98
CA TYR A 29 2.09 4.03 -8.04
C TYR A 29 3.10 3.00 -7.56
N TYR A 30 3.48 3.07 -6.28
CA TYR A 30 4.49 2.20 -5.69
C TYR A 30 3.92 1.21 -4.67
N ARG A 31 2.63 0.88 -4.77
CA ARG A 31 1.95 0.02 -3.80
C ARG A 31 1.18 -1.10 -4.51
N PHE A 32 1.34 -2.31 -4.01
CA PHE A 32 0.45 -3.44 -4.28
C PHE A 32 0.05 -4.07 -2.95
N THR A 33 -1.25 -4.14 -2.71
CA THR A 33 -1.81 -4.62 -1.46
C THR A 33 -2.19 -6.09 -1.57
N VAL A 34 -1.74 -6.90 -0.62
CA VAL A 34 -2.27 -8.24 -0.38
C VAL A 34 -3.05 -8.19 0.92
N LEU A 35 -4.33 -8.54 0.86
CA LEU A 35 -5.20 -8.59 2.03
C LEU A 35 -5.98 -9.91 2.05
N GLY A 36 -6.63 -10.20 3.16
CA GLY A 36 -7.52 -11.36 3.24
C GLY A 36 -7.77 -11.80 4.67
N TYR A 37 -8.27 -13.02 4.81
CA TYR A 37 -8.60 -13.59 6.11
C TYR A 37 -7.82 -14.86 6.39
N VAL A 38 -7.48 -15.08 7.66
CA VAL A 38 -6.95 -16.34 8.17
C VAL A 38 -7.99 -16.97 9.09
N LYS A 39 -8.43 -18.17 8.72
CA LYS A 39 -9.43 -18.94 9.45
C LYS A 39 -8.95 -20.37 9.65
N ASP A 40 -9.33 -20.98 10.76
CA ASP A 40 -9.07 -22.39 11.01
C ASP A 40 -9.98 -23.31 10.18
N VAL A 41 -9.83 -24.62 10.36
CA VAL A 41 -10.62 -25.65 9.64
C VAL A 41 -12.12 -25.61 9.95
N GLN A 42 -12.53 -24.92 11.03
CA GLN A 42 -13.93 -24.72 11.42
C GLN A 42 -14.46 -23.38 10.91
N GLY A 43 -13.64 -22.59 10.20
CA GLY A 43 -13.99 -21.26 9.72
C GLY A 43 -13.91 -20.17 10.79
N LYS A 44 -13.34 -20.46 11.97
CA LYS A 44 -13.15 -19.47 13.03
C LYS A 44 -11.94 -18.58 12.70
N PRO A 45 -12.04 -17.25 12.90
CA PRO A 45 -10.91 -16.35 12.67
C PRO A 45 -9.74 -16.66 13.61
N ILE A 46 -8.54 -16.52 13.08
CA ILE A 46 -7.29 -16.63 13.85
C ILE A 46 -6.71 -15.23 13.97
N ALA A 47 -6.62 -14.71 15.20
CA ALA A 47 -5.99 -13.43 15.51
C ALA A 47 -4.47 -13.56 15.68
N ASP A 48 -3.76 -12.44 15.52
CA ASP A 48 -2.29 -12.31 15.69
C ASP A 48 -1.44 -13.27 14.83
N ALA A 49 -2.04 -13.91 13.82
CA ALA A 49 -1.33 -14.74 12.86
C ALA A 49 -0.49 -13.87 11.92
N THR A 50 0.79 -14.21 11.81
CA THR A 50 1.70 -13.56 10.86
C THR A 50 1.45 -14.07 9.44
N VAL A 51 1.28 -13.13 8.50
CA VAL A 51 1.29 -13.38 7.06
C VAL A 51 2.52 -12.68 6.46
N GLU A 52 3.28 -13.43 5.68
CA GLU A 52 4.46 -12.94 4.97
C GLU A 52 4.16 -12.86 3.47
N VAL A 53 4.52 -11.76 2.83
CA VAL A 53 4.48 -11.58 1.38
C VAL A 53 5.90 -11.35 0.89
N THR A 54 6.43 -12.31 0.14
CA THR A 54 7.78 -12.25 -0.43
C THR A 54 7.71 -11.97 -1.91
N ARG A 55 8.52 -11.03 -2.40
CA ARG A 55 8.76 -10.83 -3.83
C ARG A 55 9.74 -11.88 -4.33
N ASP A 56 9.29 -12.81 -5.18
CA ASP A 56 10.15 -13.90 -5.69
C ASP A 56 11.38 -13.36 -6.44
N LYS A 57 11.22 -12.23 -7.13
CA LYS A 57 12.28 -11.58 -7.92
C LYS A 57 13.44 -11.04 -7.08
N THR A 58 13.17 -10.56 -5.87
CA THR A 58 14.17 -9.84 -5.05
C THR A 58 14.40 -10.47 -3.69
N ALA A 59 13.65 -11.52 -3.34
CA ALA A 59 13.57 -12.12 -2.00
C ALA A 59 13.22 -11.12 -0.87
N PHE A 60 12.65 -9.95 -1.21
CA PHE A 60 12.24 -8.98 -0.20
C PHE A 60 10.89 -9.37 0.40
N SER A 61 10.79 -9.39 1.73
CA SER A 61 9.58 -9.78 2.46
C SER A 61 8.90 -8.58 3.13
N TYR A 62 7.57 -8.63 3.16
CA TYR A 62 6.68 -7.74 3.89
C TYR A 62 5.85 -8.57 4.86
N LEU A 63 5.64 -8.08 6.07
CA LEU A 63 4.88 -8.79 7.10
C LEU A 63 3.59 -8.05 7.43
N GLY A 64 2.54 -8.83 7.71
CA GLY A 64 1.30 -8.35 8.31
C GLY A 64 0.86 -9.30 9.42
N GLN A 65 0.00 -8.80 10.29
CA GLN A 65 -0.64 -9.59 11.33
C GLN A 65 -2.15 -9.48 11.19
N THR A 66 -2.84 -10.56 11.51
CA THR A 66 -4.30 -10.58 11.52
C THR A 66 -4.87 -9.90 12.75
N ASP A 67 -5.97 -9.18 12.60
CA ASP A 67 -6.76 -8.66 13.71
C ASP A 67 -7.68 -9.74 14.36
N ALA A 68 -8.57 -9.32 15.26
CA ALA A 68 -9.52 -10.20 15.95
C ALA A 68 -10.51 -10.92 15.01
N GLU A 69 -10.77 -10.37 13.82
CA GLU A 69 -11.62 -10.98 12.79
C GLU A 69 -10.81 -11.87 11.85
N GLY A 70 -9.52 -12.04 12.11
CA GLY A 70 -8.60 -12.80 11.27
C GLY A 70 -8.22 -12.05 10.00
N PHE A 71 -8.56 -10.76 9.87
CA PHE A 71 -8.25 -9.96 8.69
C PHE A 71 -6.81 -9.45 8.75
N TYR A 72 -6.07 -9.57 7.64
CA TYR A 72 -4.75 -9.01 7.50
C TYR A 72 -4.65 -8.09 6.29
N PHE A 73 -3.70 -7.15 6.36
CA PHE A 73 -3.39 -6.21 5.30
C PHE A 73 -1.86 -6.05 5.18
N VAL A 74 -1.30 -6.35 4.01
CA VAL A 74 0.13 -6.21 3.70
C VAL A 74 0.30 -5.33 2.48
N ARG A 75 1.06 -4.24 2.63
CA ARG A 75 1.37 -3.30 1.56
C ARG A 75 2.79 -3.51 1.07
N ALA A 76 2.93 -4.10 -0.12
CA ALA A 76 4.23 -4.31 -0.76
C ALA A 76 4.60 -3.12 -1.66
N ARG A 77 5.90 -2.83 -1.77
CA ARG A 77 6.41 -1.74 -2.62
C ARG A 77 6.65 -2.24 -4.04
N LEU A 78 5.66 -2.07 -4.91
CA LEU A 78 5.68 -2.50 -6.31
C LEU A 78 5.30 -1.34 -7.23
N GLY A 79 6.16 -1.02 -8.19
CA GLY A 79 5.92 -0.05 -9.26
C GLY A 79 5.26 -0.69 -10.49
N ASP A 80 5.01 0.11 -11.52
CA ASP A 80 4.44 -0.36 -12.80
C ASP A 80 5.29 -1.46 -13.46
N GLU A 81 6.61 -1.35 -13.32
CA GLU A 81 7.59 -2.33 -13.80
C GLU A 81 7.48 -3.70 -13.12
N SER A 82 6.77 -3.78 -11.99
CA SER A 82 6.54 -5.02 -11.25
C SER A 82 5.32 -5.80 -11.75
N ARG A 83 4.57 -5.30 -12.75
CA ARG A 83 3.51 -6.08 -13.38
C ARG A 83 4.09 -7.38 -13.96
N GLY A 84 3.46 -8.51 -13.64
CA GLY A 84 3.93 -9.83 -14.03
C GLY A 84 4.97 -10.45 -13.09
N GLU A 85 5.41 -9.75 -12.04
CA GLU A 85 6.17 -10.38 -10.96
C GLU A 85 5.33 -11.42 -10.22
N VAL A 86 5.99 -12.39 -9.59
CA VAL A 86 5.33 -13.36 -8.72
C VAL A 86 5.62 -13.00 -7.26
N LEU A 87 4.56 -13.01 -6.45
CA LEU A 87 4.64 -12.94 -5.00
C LEU A 87 4.38 -14.31 -4.40
N THR A 88 5.12 -14.65 -3.35
CA THR A 88 4.81 -15.78 -2.47
C THR A 88 4.17 -15.24 -1.20
N VAL A 89 2.91 -15.59 -0.97
CA VAL A 89 2.14 -15.25 0.24
C VAL A 89 2.12 -16.47 1.15
N ARG A 90 2.57 -16.32 2.39
CA ARG A 90 2.75 -17.42 3.34
C ARG A 90 2.09 -17.12 4.68
N GLN A 91 1.38 -18.10 5.19
CA GLN A 91 0.88 -18.14 6.56
C GLN A 91 1.27 -19.50 7.15
N GLY A 92 2.21 -19.52 8.09
CA GLY A 92 2.77 -20.76 8.63
C GLY A 92 3.25 -21.73 7.54
N PRO A 93 2.72 -22.96 7.46
CA PRO A 93 3.05 -23.94 6.42
C PRO A 93 2.27 -23.73 5.11
N HIS A 94 1.26 -22.86 5.09
CA HIS A 94 0.40 -22.64 3.94
C HIS A 94 0.97 -21.56 3.03
N VAL A 95 1.03 -21.84 1.73
CA VAL A 95 1.68 -20.97 0.74
C VAL A 95 0.76 -20.76 -0.46
N ARG A 96 0.74 -19.54 -0.99
CA ARG A 96 0.09 -19.18 -2.26
C ARG A 96 1.03 -18.35 -3.11
N ARG A 97 1.23 -18.75 -4.36
CA ARG A 97 1.91 -17.91 -5.37
C ARG A 97 0.86 -17.08 -6.09
N VAL A 98 1.13 -15.79 -6.23
CA VAL A 98 0.25 -14.78 -6.83
C VAL A 98 1.00 -14.11 -7.98
N LEU A 99 0.38 -14.04 -9.15
CA LEU A 99 0.88 -13.21 -10.25
C LEU A 99 0.39 -11.78 -10.06
N VAL A 100 1.31 -10.82 -10.08
CA VAL A 100 0.98 -9.39 -9.94
C VAL A 100 0.33 -8.89 -11.23
N ILE A 101 -0.98 -8.64 -11.17
CA ILE A 101 -1.77 -8.13 -12.30
C ILE A 101 -2.46 -6.84 -11.88
N PHE A 102 -2.25 -5.79 -12.67
CA PHE A 102 -2.96 -4.51 -12.60
C PHE A 102 -2.78 -3.76 -13.92
N ASP A 103 -3.61 -2.76 -14.17
CA ASP A 103 -3.43 -1.82 -15.29
C ASP A 103 -2.49 -0.68 -14.84
N PRO A 104 -1.27 -0.54 -15.40
CA PRO A 104 -0.36 0.54 -15.04
C PRO A 104 -0.89 1.92 -15.45
N ALA A 105 -1.77 1.99 -16.47
CA ALA A 105 -2.42 3.25 -16.85
C ALA A 105 -3.50 3.67 -15.84
N ASN A 106 -4.01 2.72 -15.05
CA ASN A 106 -4.92 3.01 -13.94
C ASN A 106 -4.09 3.48 -12.73
N GLN A 107 -4.20 4.79 -12.51
CA GLN A 107 -3.48 5.53 -11.48
C GLN A 107 -4.38 5.94 -10.30
N THR A 108 -5.67 5.63 -10.38
CA THR A 108 -6.67 6.06 -9.41
C THR A 108 -7.10 4.95 -8.46
N ASP A 109 -7.07 3.70 -8.93
CA ASP A 109 -7.49 2.57 -8.12
C ASP A 109 -6.35 1.93 -7.33
N GLU A 110 -6.70 1.47 -6.13
CA GLU A 110 -5.82 0.64 -5.32
C GLU A 110 -5.49 -0.66 -6.07
N ARG A 111 -4.21 -0.99 -6.09
CA ARG A 111 -3.69 -2.20 -6.74
C ARG A 111 -3.58 -3.30 -5.71
N GLY A 112 -4.00 -4.51 -6.04
CA GLY A 112 -3.86 -5.61 -5.10
C GLY A 112 -4.60 -6.89 -5.47
N THR A 113 -4.50 -7.85 -4.56
CA THR A 113 -5.24 -9.10 -4.60
C THR A 113 -5.76 -9.44 -3.20
N ARG A 114 -6.71 -10.38 -3.15
CA ARG A 114 -7.14 -11.00 -1.91
C ARG A 114 -6.65 -12.43 -1.85
N VAL A 115 -6.02 -12.83 -0.74
CA VAL A 115 -5.63 -14.21 -0.47
C VAL A 115 -6.16 -14.62 0.89
N ASP A 116 -7.03 -15.63 0.91
CA ASP A 116 -7.56 -16.20 2.14
C ASP A 116 -6.82 -17.49 2.49
N PHE A 117 -6.59 -17.69 3.78
CA PHE A 117 -6.12 -18.95 4.35
C PHE A 117 -7.28 -19.55 5.16
N GLU A 118 -7.81 -20.68 4.68
CA GLU A 118 -8.99 -21.35 5.25
C GLU A 118 -8.63 -22.79 5.60
N GLY A 119 -8.28 -23.03 6.87
CA GLY A 119 -7.73 -24.31 7.31
C GLY A 119 -6.46 -24.66 6.55
N ALA A 120 -6.49 -25.76 5.78
CA ALA A 120 -5.36 -26.18 4.96
C ALA A 120 -5.27 -25.50 3.59
N HIS A 121 -6.26 -24.68 3.22
CA HIS A 121 -6.39 -24.12 1.88
C HIS A 121 -5.85 -22.69 1.82
N SER A 122 -5.10 -22.40 0.75
CA SER A 122 -4.66 -21.04 0.39
C SER A 122 -5.34 -20.64 -0.92
N ILE A 123 -6.23 -19.65 -0.85
CA ILE A 123 -7.19 -19.34 -1.93
C ILE A 123 -7.02 -17.88 -2.34
N GLU A 124 -6.69 -17.65 -3.61
CA GLU A 124 -6.71 -16.31 -4.17
C GLU A 124 -8.12 -15.94 -4.66
N ARG A 125 -8.60 -14.78 -4.24
CA ARG A 125 -9.92 -14.22 -4.57
C ARG A 125 -9.78 -12.80 -5.12
N ALA A 126 -8.92 -12.59 -6.12
CA ALA A 126 -8.60 -11.27 -6.69
C ALA A 126 -9.84 -10.40 -6.96
N ALA A 127 -10.92 -10.97 -7.52
CA ALA A 127 -12.16 -10.24 -7.80
C ALA A 127 -12.87 -9.65 -6.56
N ARG A 128 -12.54 -10.12 -5.35
CA ARG A 128 -13.08 -9.62 -4.07
C ARG A 128 -12.21 -8.57 -3.40
N PHE A 129 -11.03 -8.28 -3.95
CA PHE A 129 -10.09 -7.32 -3.37
C PHE A 129 -10.74 -5.94 -3.13
N ARG A 130 -11.32 -5.35 -4.19
CA ARG A 130 -11.87 -3.99 -4.13
C ARG A 130 -13.05 -3.87 -3.17
N SER A 131 -13.97 -4.85 -3.19
CA SER A 131 -15.11 -4.85 -2.27
C SER A 131 -14.65 -4.97 -0.83
N THR A 132 -13.73 -5.90 -0.53
CA THR A 132 -13.20 -6.09 0.82
C THR A 132 -12.48 -4.84 1.33
N LEU A 133 -11.65 -4.20 0.49
CA LEU A 133 -10.99 -2.96 0.87
C LEU A 133 -11.99 -1.84 1.19
N THR A 134 -13.04 -1.72 0.39
CA THR A 134 -14.11 -0.72 0.59
C THR A 134 -14.86 -0.97 1.89
N ASP A 135 -15.18 -2.22 2.19
CA ASP A 135 -15.89 -2.62 3.41
C ASP A 135 -15.08 -2.27 4.66
N ILE A 136 -13.77 -2.59 4.64
CA ILE A 136 -12.86 -2.30 5.76
C ILE A 136 -12.69 -0.79 5.96
N ILE A 137 -12.44 -0.02 4.91
CA ILE A 137 -12.33 1.44 5.00
C ILE A 137 -13.65 2.05 5.52
N GLY A 138 -14.79 1.56 5.03
CA GLY A 138 -16.10 1.98 5.50
C GLY A 138 -16.36 1.63 6.96
N ALA A 139 -15.85 0.50 7.45
CA ALA A 139 -15.95 0.10 8.85
C ALA A 139 -15.10 1.01 9.75
N VAL A 140 -13.85 1.32 9.35
CA VAL A 140 -12.95 2.22 10.10
C VAL A 140 -13.56 3.62 10.26
N ASN A 141 -14.23 4.15 9.23
CA ASN A 141 -14.80 5.50 9.27
C ASN A 141 -16.11 5.61 10.10
N ARG A 142 -16.66 4.49 10.59
CA ARG A 142 -17.91 4.47 11.39
C ARG A 142 -17.67 4.40 12.91
N HIS A 143 -16.41 4.33 13.33
CA HIS A 143 -16.00 4.27 14.74
C HIS A 143 -15.17 5.51 15.09
#